data_AF-A0A2D9IUZ5-F1
#
_entry.id   AF-A0A2D9IUZ5-F1
#
_cell.length_a   1.000
_cell.length_b   1.000
_cell.length_c   1.000
_cell.angle_alpha   90.00
_cell.angle_beta   90.00
_cell.angle_gamma   90.00
#
_symmetry.space_group_name_H-M   'P 1'
#
loop_
_entity.id
_entity.type
_entity.pdbx_description
1 polymer ?
#
loop_
_entity_poly.entity_id
_entity_poly.type
_entity_poly.pdbx_seq_one_letter_code
_entity_poly.pdbx_strand_id
1 'polypeptide(L)'
;MDTKVQNIVLKSITALIIFLGVLFTVWVMGDDNPAEMSYEQQEQWAIKEAKDLELNKELTSSELNQHITQRTAEIAEEKSRTLWGDVSLVIGFTNTILILAVIIVLGGFVYLAIIDRQKALRILAGIGIFALLMVIVYISSSSDVPAEMINSEVGLLDEEKIHTPENWKIASAAINATGILIFVALIGWIGGTVVKYFR
;
A
#
# COMPACT_ATOMS: atom_id res chain seq x y z
N MET A 1 1.42 36.00 -11.18
CA MET A 1 1.49 34.87 -12.14
C MET A 1 0.13 34.78 -12.80
N ASP A 2 0.07 34.74 -14.14
CA ASP A 2 -1.18 34.83 -14.91
C ASP A 2 -2.06 33.59 -14.68
N THR A 3 -3.35 33.78 -14.40
CA THR A 3 -4.31 32.71 -14.05
C THR A 3 -4.48 31.69 -15.18
N LYS A 4 -4.31 32.12 -16.44
CA LYS A 4 -4.29 31.21 -17.60
C LYS A 4 -3.07 30.29 -17.58
N VAL A 5 -1.89 30.83 -17.25
CA VAL A 5 -0.64 30.05 -17.21
C VAL A 5 -0.69 29.05 -16.06
N GLN A 6 -1.19 29.44 -14.88
CA GLN A 6 -1.41 28.51 -13.77
C GLN A 6 -2.36 27.36 -14.12
N ASN A 7 -3.45 27.65 -14.82
CA ASN A 7 -4.43 26.62 -15.19
C ASN A 7 -3.87 25.62 -16.23
N ILE A 8 -3.06 26.10 -17.18
CA ILE A 8 -2.37 25.24 -18.15
C ILE A 8 -1.35 24.36 -17.43
N VAL A 9 -0.52 24.94 -16.55
CA VAL A 9 0.47 24.19 -15.77
C VAL A 9 -0.21 23.11 -14.93
N LEU A 10 -1.31 23.44 -14.26
CA LEU A 10 -2.06 22.48 -13.44
C LEU A 10 -2.58 21.31 -14.29
N LYS A 11 -3.24 21.60 -15.42
CA LYS A 11 -3.76 20.57 -16.32
C LYS A 11 -2.65 19.68 -16.89
N SER A 12 -1.53 20.27 -17.28
CA SER A 12 -0.37 19.53 -17.79
C SER A 12 0.24 18.62 -16.74
N ILE A 13 0.37 19.09 -15.49
CA ILE A 13 0.84 18.27 -14.36
C ILE A 13 -0.15 17.14 -14.08
N THR A 14 -1.46 17.41 -14.05
CA THR A 14 -2.47 16.37 -13.85
C THR A 14 -2.42 15.32 -14.94
N ALA A 15 -2.32 15.72 -16.22
CA ALA A 15 -2.20 14.80 -17.34
C ALA A 15 -0.91 13.95 -17.26
N LEU A 16 0.21 14.54 -16.84
CA LEU A 16 1.47 13.83 -16.62
C LEU A 16 1.34 12.79 -15.51
N ILE A 17 0.70 13.15 -14.38
CA ILE A 17 0.48 12.22 -13.26
C ILE A 17 -0.37 11.04 -13.71
N ILE A 18 -1.46 11.29 -14.44
CA ILE A 18 -2.33 10.21 -14.97
C ILE A 18 -1.56 9.34 -15.95
N PHE A 19 -0.81 9.94 -16.88
CA PHE A 19 -0.02 9.21 -17.86
C PHE A 19 1.05 8.33 -17.20
N LEU A 20 1.82 8.88 -16.25
CA LEU A 20 2.79 8.12 -15.48
C LEU A 20 2.10 7.02 -14.68
N GLY A 21 0.98 7.30 -14.02
CA GLY A 21 0.22 6.31 -13.27
C GLY A 21 -0.19 5.11 -14.14
N VAL A 22 -0.76 5.37 -15.32
CA VAL A 22 -1.13 4.31 -16.28
C VAL A 22 0.08 3.55 -16.79
N LEU A 23 1.16 4.25 -17.15
CA LEU A 23 2.40 3.63 -17.63
C LEU A 23 3.03 2.73 -16.56
N PHE A 24 3.00 3.16 -15.29
CA PHE A 24 3.43 2.35 -14.15
C PHE A 24 2.52 1.15 -13.92
N THR A 25 1.20 1.29 -14.01
CA THR A 25 0.28 0.15 -13.90
C THR A 25 0.57 -0.88 -14.99
N VAL A 26 0.75 -0.45 -16.24
CA VAL A 26 1.11 -1.35 -17.34
C VAL A 26 2.50 -1.96 -17.16
N TRP A 27 3.46 -1.23 -16.61
CA TRP A 27 4.80 -1.77 -16.38
C TRP A 27 4.85 -2.79 -15.23
N VAL A 28 4.08 -2.56 -14.16
CA VAL A 28 4.01 -3.48 -13.00
C VAL A 28 3.10 -4.68 -13.29
N MET A 29 2.02 -4.50 -14.07
CA MET A 29 1.09 -5.58 -14.42
C MET A 29 1.39 -6.25 -15.76
N GLY A 30 2.34 -5.72 -16.53
CA GLY A 30 2.70 -6.21 -17.86
C GLY A 30 3.75 -7.32 -17.84
N ASP A 31 4.25 -7.71 -16.67
CA ASP A 31 4.95 -8.98 -16.55
C ASP A 31 3.89 -10.08 -16.55
N ASP A 32 3.98 -11.01 -17.51
CA ASP A 32 3.13 -12.19 -17.65
C ASP A 32 3.37 -13.13 -16.47
N ASN A 33 3.05 -12.69 -15.25
CA ASN A 33 2.99 -13.53 -14.08
C ASN A 33 1.65 -14.27 -14.16
N PRO A 34 1.62 -15.59 -14.42
CA PRO A 34 0.37 -16.33 -14.33
C PRO A 34 -0.11 -16.20 -12.89
N ALA A 35 -1.22 -15.48 -12.72
CA ALA A 35 -1.89 -15.21 -11.46
C ALA A 35 -1.70 -16.37 -10.47
N GLU A 36 -1.13 -16.09 -9.29
CA GLU A 36 -0.95 -16.97 -8.13
C GLU A 36 -1.14 -18.48 -8.43
N MET A 37 -0.31 -19.03 -9.32
CA MET A 37 -0.39 -20.44 -9.65
C MET A 37 -0.13 -21.30 -8.41
N SER A 38 -1.09 -22.12 -7.98
CA SER A 38 -0.95 -23.02 -6.81
C SER A 38 0.15 -24.05 -7.05
N TYR A 39 0.66 -24.68 -5.99
CA TYR A 39 1.68 -25.73 -6.13
C TYR A 39 1.22 -26.87 -7.07
N GLU A 40 -0.06 -27.24 -7.01
CA GLU A 40 -0.67 -28.21 -7.93
C GLU A 40 -0.63 -27.75 -9.39
N GLN A 41 -0.89 -26.48 -9.64
CA GLN A 41 -0.82 -25.93 -11.00
C GLN A 41 0.64 -25.83 -11.50
N GLN A 42 1.62 -25.60 -10.62
CA GLN A 42 3.05 -25.64 -10.94
C GLN A 42 3.49 -27.07 -11.31
N GLU A 43 2.99 -28.08 -10.60
CA GLU A 43 3.22 -29.50 -10.91
C GLU A 43 2.63 -29.86 -12.28
N GLN A 44 1.41 -29.39 -12.60
CA GLN A 44 0.82 -29.60 -13.93
C GLN A 44 1.65 -28.96 -15.04
N TRP A 45 2.31 -27.84 -14.78
CA TRP A 45 3.25 -27.24 -15.73
C TRP A 45 4.49 -28.12 -15.91
N ALA A 46 5.12 -28.57 -14.83
CA ALA A 46 6.27 -29.46 -14.90
C ALA A 46 5.95 -30.78 -15.65
N ILE A 47 4.75 -31.34 -15.43
CA ILE A 47 4.26 -32.52 -16.16
C ILE A 47 4.08 -32.22 -17.65
N LYS A 48 3.54 -31.05 -18.00
CA LYS A 48 3.35 -30.63 -19.40
C LYS A 48 4.70 -30.44 -20.10
N GLU A 49 5.65 -29.77 -19.46
CA GLU A 49 7.01 -29.56 -19.97
C GLU A 49 7.72 -30.91 -20.19
N ALA A 50 7.62 -31.82 -19.22
CA ALA A 50 8.19 -33.17 -19.32
C ALA A 50 7.57 -33.99 -20.46
N LYS A 51 6.28 -33.80 -20.73
CA LYS A 51 5.56 -34.44 -21.85
C LYS A 51 5.94 -33.84 -23.20
N ASP A 52 6.09 -32.52 -23.28
CA ASP A 52 6.49 -31.82 -24.50
C ASP A 52 7.94 -32.15 -24.90
N LEU A 53 8.81 -32.45 -23.92
CA LEU A 53 10.17 -32.94 -24.12
C LEU A 53 10.27 -34.46 -24.36
N GLU A 54 9.15 -35.18 -24.37
CA GLU A 54 9.08 -36.64 -24.49
C GLU A 54 9.96 -37.42 -23.48
N LEU A 55 10.24 -36.82 -22.30
CA LEU A 55 11.10 -37.41 -21.27
C LEU A 55 10.55 -38.74 -20.73
N ASN A 56 9.27 -39.00 -20.93
CA ASN A 56 8.63 -40.28 -20.66
C ASN A 56 9.14 -41.46 -21.52
N LYS A 57 9.84 -41.18 -22.62
CA LYS A 57 10.48 -42.20 -23.47
C LYS A 57 11.96 -42.42 -23.11
N GLU A 58 12.58 -41.46 -22.45
CA GLU A 58 14.02 -41.48 -22.15
C GLU A 58 14.32 -41.87 -20.70
N LEU A 59 13.41 -41.55 -19.77
CA LEU A 59 13.58 -41.79 -18.34
C LEU A 59 12.71 -42.94 -17.85
N THR A 60 13.17 -43.64 -16.80
CA THR A 60 12.33 -44.57 -16.07
C THR A 60 11.25 -43.82 -15.27
N SER A 61 10.16 -44.51 -14.90
CA SER A 61 9.07 -43.87 -14.13
C SER A 61 9.53 -43.23 -12.82
N SER A 62 10.58 -43.76 -12.18
CA SER A 62 11.16 -43.17 -10.96
C SER A 62 11.95 -41.90 -11.26
N GLU A 63 12.75 -41.89 -12.32
CA GLU A 63 13.55 -40.73 -12.74
C GLU A 63 12.66 -39.62 -13.29
N LEU A 64 11.60 -39.96 -14.02
CA LEU A 64 10.62 -39.00 -14.51
C LEU A 64 9.87 -38.32 -13.36
N ASN A 65 9.43 -39.08 -12.35
CA ASN A 65 8.78 -38.50 -11.17
C ASN A 65 9.76 -37.62 -10.37
N GLN A 66 11.01 -38.05 -10.21
CA GLN A 66 12.02 -37.24 -9.56
C GLN A 66 12.29 -35.93 -10.32
N HIS A 67 12.36 -35.99 -11.65
CA HIS A 67 12.52 -34.82 -12.51
C HIS A 67 11.34 -33.85 -12.38
N ILE A 68 10.09 -34.35 -12.41
CA ILE A 68 8.89 -33.53 -12.24
C ILE A 68 8.88 -32.85 -10.87
N THR A 69 9.19 -33.58 -9.79
CA THR A 69 9.26 -33.01 -8.44
C THR A 69 10.33 -31.93 -8.33
N GLN A 70 11.53 -32.18 -8.90
CA GLN A 70 12.62 -31.21 -8.89
C GLN A 70 12.27 -29.96 -9.71
N ARG A 71 11.73 -30.11 -10.92
CA ARG A 71 11.29 -28.99 -11.75
C ARG A 71 10.16 -28.19 -11.10
N THR A 72 9.23 -28.85 -10.45
CA THR A 72 8.17 -28.17 -9.69
C THR A 72 8.75 -27.30 -8.57
N ALA A 73 9.77 -27.81 -7.85
CA ALA A 73 10.47 -27.03 -6.82
C ALA A 73 11.28 -25.86 -7.40
N GLU A 74 11.97 -26.06 -8.53
CA GLU A 74 12.70 -25.01 -9.24
C GLU A 74 11.78 -23.89 -9.73
N ILE A 75 10.62 -24.24 -10.33
CA ILE A 75 9.58 -23.28 -10.74
C ILE A 75 9.05 -22.50 -9.54
N ALA A 76 8.82 -23.16 -8.41
CA ALA A 76 8.38 -22.51 -7.17
C ALA A 76 9.42 -21.51 -6.65
N GLU A 77 10.71 -21.85 -6.72
CA GLU A 77 11.80 -20.98 -6.28
C GLU A 77 11.98 -19.77 -7.20
N GLU A 78 12.01 -19.98 -8.52
CA GLU A 78 12.09 -18.91 -9.52
C GLU A 78 10.93 -17.92 -9.34
N LYS A 79 9.71 -18.43 -9.15
CA LYS A 79 8.52 -17.63 -8.90
C LYS A 79 8.58 -16.85 -7.58
N SER A 80 9.09 -17.46 -6.52
CA SER A 80 9.32 -16.76 -5.25
C SER A 80 10.25 -15.58 -5.49
N ARG A 81 11.37 -15.78 -6.19
CA ARG A 81 12.33 -14.71 -6.48
C ARG A 81 11.74 -13.59 -7.34
N THR A 82 10.93 -13.90 -8.36
CA THR A 82 10.28 -12.86 -9.17
C THR A 82 9.25 -12.08 -8.35
N LEU A 83 8.40 -12.77 -7.57
CA LEU A 83 7.46 -12.13 -6.64
C LEU A 83 8.19 -11.20 -5.66
N TRP A 84 9.29 -11.65 -5.07
CA TRP A 84 10.10 -10.80 -4.17
C TRP A 84 10.72 -9.61 -4.89
N GLY A 85 11.17 -9.78 -6.14
CA GLY A 85 11.69 -8.71 -6.99
C GLY A 85 10.64 -7.65 -7.30
N ASP A 86 9.45 -8.07 -7.72
CA ASP A 86 8.33 -7.20 -8.06
C ASP A 86 7.81 -6.46 -6.83
N VAL A 87 7.62 -7.18 -5.73
CA VAL A 87 7.22 -6.59 -4.44
C VAL A 87 8.26 -5.57 -3.98
N SER A 88 9.55 -5.89 -4.05
CA SER A 88 10.64 -4.97 -3.69
C SER A 88 10.64 -3.71 -4.55
N LEU A 89 10.40 -3.85 -5.86
CA LEU A 89 10.32 -2.73 -6.79
C LEU A 89 9.12 -1.83 -6.49
N VAL A 90 7.94 -2.41 -6.25
CA VAL A 90 6.73 -1.68 -5.89
C VAL A 90 6.91 -0.97 -4.55
N ILE A 91 7.50 -1.62 -3.56
CA ILE A 91 7.83 -1.01 -2.25
C ILE A 91 8.80 0.15 -2.44
N GLY A 92 9.88 -0.04 -3.21
CA GLY A 92 10.89 0.98 -3.48
C GLY A 92 10.31 2.20 -4.18
N PHE A 93 9.48 1.99 -5.19
CA PHE A 93 8.76 3.05 -5.89
C PHE A 93 7.79 3.79 -4.99
N THR A 94 6.97 3.05 -4.22
CA THR A 94 6.01 3.63 -3.27
C THR A 94 6.73 4.50 -2.25
N ASN A 95 7.83 4.01 -1.68
CA ASN A 95 8.67 4.75 -0.76
C ASN A 95 9.24 6.02 -1.41
N THR A 96 9.72 5.93 -2.65
CA THR A 96 10.23 7.08 -3.42
C THR A 96 9.16 8.17 -3.60
N ILE A 97 7.94 7.78 -3.99
CA ILE A 97 6.83 8.73 -4.13
C ILE A 97 6.47 9.37 -2.79
N LEU A 98 6.41 8.58 -1.71
CA LEU A 98 6.09 9.11 -0.38
C LEU A 98 7.13 10.15 0.06
N ILE A 99 8.42 9.85 -0.11
CA ILE A 99 9.50 10.79 0.21
C ILE A 99 9.37 12.06 -0.64
N LEU A 100 9.12 11.93 -1.94
CA LEU A 100 8.97 13.07 -2.84
C LEU A 100 7.74 13.93 -2.47
N ALA A 101 6.63 13.32 -2.09
CA ALA A 101 5.44 14.01 -1.61
C ALA A 101 5.76 14.83 -0.34
N VAL A 102 6.47 14.23 0.63
CA VAL A 102 6.92 14.94 1.85
C VAL A 102 7.81 16.12 1.50
N ILE A 103 8.79 15.93 0.60
CA ILE A 103 9.70 17.01 0.16
C ILE A 103 8.91 18.16 -0.48
N ILE A 104 7.94 17.87 -1.34
CA ILE A 104 7.11 18.90 -2.00
C ILE A 104 6.29 19.67 -0.96
N VAL A 105 5.66 18.97 -0.01
CA VAL A 105 4.86 19.60 1.05
C VAL A 105 5.74 20.51 1.92
N LEU A 106 6.91 20.02 2.36
CA LEU A 106 7.86 20.81 3.15
C LEU A 106 8.39 22.01 2.36
N GLY A 107 8.78 21.82 1.10
CA GLY A 107 9.26 22.89 0.23
C GLY A 107 8.19 23.96 0.01
N GLY A 108 6.94 23.56 -0.24
CA GLY A 108 5.81 24.47 -0.36
C GLY A 108 5.54 25.26 0.92
N PHE A 109 5.65 24.62 2.09
CA PHE A 109 5.53 25.28 3.38
C PHE A 109 6.66 26.29 3.63
N VAL A 110 7.93 25.92 3.37
CA VAL A 110 9.08 26.83 3.51
C VAL A 110 8.94 28.04 2.58
N TYR A 111 8.57 27.80 1.32
CA TYR A 111 8.30 28.87 0.35
C TYR A 111 7.22 29.83 0.86
N LEU A 112 6.11 29.31 1.38
CA LEU A 112 5.05 30.12 1.97
C LEU A 112 5.54 30.89 3.20
N ALA A 113 6.36 30.28 4.06
CA ALA A 113 6.90 30.91 5.25
C ALA A 113 7.80 32.12 4.94
N ILE A 114 8.48 32.11 3.79
CA ILE A 114 9.30 33.24 3.32
C ILE A 114 8.41 34.38 2.78
N ILE A 115 7.39 34.06 1.98
CA ILE A 115 6.54 35.08 1.33
C ILE A 115 5.50 35.67 2.28
N ASP A 116 4.83 34.82 3.06
CA ASP A 116 3.73 35.19 3.95
C ASP A 116 3.80 34.38 5.24
N ARG A 117 4.68 34.85 6.13
CA ARG A 117 4.92 34.23 7.43
C ARG A 117 3.66 34.12 8.27
N GLN A 118 2.72 35.07 8.18
CA GLN A 118 1.48 35.03 8.94
C GLN A 118 0.57 33.89 8.47
N LYS A 119 0.43 33.71 7.15
CA LYS A 119 -0.32 32.56 6.61
C LYS A 119 0.36 31.24 6.95
N ALA A 120 1.68 31.14 6.84
CA ALA A 120 2.41 29.93 7.19
C ALA A 120 2.22 29.54 8.67
N LEU A 121 2.28 30.51 9.60
CA LEU A 121 2.03 30.26 11.02
C LEU A 121 0.60 29.77 11.29
N ARG A 122 -0.41 30.27 10.56
CA ARG A 122 -1.80 29.78 10.69
C ARG A 122 -1.93 28.34 10.23
N ILE A 123 -1.29 27.98 9.11
CA ILE A 123 -1.27 26.59 8.62
C ILE A 123 -0.53 25.69 9.62
N LEU A 124 0.62 26.12 10.12
CA LEU A 124 1.39 25.37 11.10
C LEU A 124 0.61 25.14 12.40
N ALA A 125 -0.11 26.16 12.87
CA ALA A 125 -1.00 26.03 14.03
C ALA A 125 -2.10 24.99 13.77
N GLY A 126 -2.70 24.98 12.59
CA GLY A 126 -3.68 23.96 12.19
C GLY A 126 -3.10 22.54 12.20
N ILE A 127 -1.91 22.35 11.62
CA ILE A 127 -1.19 21.06 11.65
C ILE A 127 -0.86 20.65 13.09
N GLY A 128 -0.42 21.59 13.93
CA GLY A 128 -0.11 21.34 15.34
C GLY A 128 -1.34 20.90 16.14
N ILE A 129 -2.48 21.56 15.95
CA ILE A 129 -3.76 21.17 16.56
C ILE A 129 -4.16 19.76 16.11
N PHE A 130 -4.02 19.46 14.81
CA PHE A 130 -4.30 18.14 14.27
C PHE A 130 -3.37 17.06 14.87
N ALA A 131 -2.07 17.33 14.95
CA ALA A 131 -1.09 16.41 15.53
C ALA A 131 -1.39 16.15 17.02
N LEU A 132 -1.73 17.19 17.78
CA LEU A 132 -2.16 17.06 19.17
C LEU A 132 -3.40 16.16 19.29
N LEU A 133 -4.40 16.35 18.43
CA LEU A 133 -5.59 15.50 18.38
C LEU A 133 -5.19 14.04 18.14
N MET A 134 -4.30 13.77 17.18
CA MET A 134 -3.84 12.40 16.90
C MET A 134 -3.13 11.77 18.10
N VAL A 135 -2.31 12.53 18.83
CA VAL A 135 -1.67 12.06 20.07
C VAL A 135 -2.70 11.73 21.13
N ILE A 136 -3.71 12.58 21.32
CA ILE A 136 -4.80 12.33 22.27
C ILE A 136 -5.53 11.04 21.90
N VAL A 137 -5.90 10.87 20.63
CA VAL A 137 -6.56 9.66 20.14
C VAL A 137 -5.70 8.42 20.40
N TYR A 138 -4.41 8.48 20.11
CA TYR A 138 -3.49 7.36 20.35
C TYR A 138 -3.40 6.97 21.84
N ILE A 139 -3.28 7.97 22.73
CA ILE A 139 -3.22 7.73 24.19
C ILE A 139 -4.54 7.15 24.70
N SER A 140 -5.67 7.59 24.15
CA SER A 140 -7.01 7.10 24.52
C SER A 140 -7.40 5.76 23.87
N SER A 141 -6.58 5.21 22.98
CA SER A 141 -6.90 3.98 22.26
C SER A 141 -6.51 2.72 23.03
N SER A 142 -7.30 1.66 22.85
CA SER A 142 -7.17 0.42 23.61
C SER A 142 -6.06 -0.46 23.06
N SER A 143 -5.29 -1.08 23.95
CA SER A 143 -4.35 -2.17 23.64
C SER A 143 -4.95 -3.56 23.82
N ASP A 144 -6.21 -3.65 24.25
CA ASP A 144 -6.85 -4.92 24.58
C ASP A 144 -7.37 -5.59 23.30
N VAL A 145 -6.69 -6.66 22.89
CA VAL A 145 -7.03 -7.43 21.70
C VAL A 145 -8.28 -8.28 21.97
N PRO A 146 -9.30 -8.25 21.09
CA PRO A 146 -10.48 -9.10 21.20
C PRO A 146 -10.12 -10.59 21.23
N ALA A 147 -10.78 -11.34 22.10
CA ALA A 147 -10.51 -12.78 22.28
C ALA A 147 -10.65 -13.58 20.98
N GLU A 148 -11.57 -13.19 20.08
CA GLU A 148 -11.75 -13.84 18.78
C GLU A 148 -10.49 -13.77 17.89
N MET A 149 -9.77 -12.64 17.91
CA MET A 149 -8.54 -12.45 17.13
C MET A 149 -7.33 -13.17 17.74
N ILE A 150 -7.29 -13.27 19.07
CA ILE A 150 -6.28 -14.08 19.75
C ILE A 150 -6.51 -15.56 19.42
N ASN A 151 -7.77 -15.99 19.40
CA ASN A 151 -8.15 -17.36 19.12
C ASN A 151 -7.88 -17.78 17.67
N SER A 152 -7.88 -16.85 16.71
CA SER A 152 -7.49 -17.14 15.32
C SER A 152 -6.00 -17.40 15.11
N GLU A 153 -5.15 -17.02 16.07
CA GLU A 153 -3.69 -17.21 16.01
C GLU A 153 -3.20 -18.35 16.93
N VAL A 154 -4.13 -19.16 17.46
CA VAL A 154 -3.80 -20.29 18.33
C VAL A 154 -3.05 -21.35 17.52
N GLY A 155 -1.79 -21.58 17.87
CA GLY A 155 -0.90 -22.54 17.22
C GLY A 155 0.18 -21.91 16.33
N LEU A 156 0.14 -20.60 16.10
CA LEU A 156 1.20 -19.86 15.44
C LEU A 156 2.37 -19.59 16.38
N LEU A 157 3.58 -19.49 15.81
CA LEU A 157 4.76 -19.04 16.56
C LEU A 157 4.59 -17.57 16.97
N ASP A 158 5.23 -17.14 18.05
CA ASP A 158 5.09 -15.75 18.54
C ASP A 158 5.52 -14.70 17.50
N GLU A 159 6.45 -15.06 16.61
CA GLU A 159 6.93 -14.21 15.50
C GLU A 159 5.90 -14.07 14.36
N GLU A 160 4.96 -15.00 14.27
CA GLU A 160 3.89 -15.03 13.27
C GLU A 160 2.60 -14.36 13.78
N LYS A 161 2.53 -14.03 15.08
CA LYS A 161 1.36 -13.38 15.69
C LYS A 161 1.31 -11.91 15.30
N ILE A 162 0.22 -11.51 14.66
CA ILE A 162 0.00 -10.15 14.18
C ILE A 162 -0.85 -9.38 15.19
N HIS A 163 -1.70 -10.06 15.95
CA HIS A 163 -2.60 -9.46 16.94
C HIS A 163 -1.96 -9.26 18.32
N THR A 164 -0.85 -8.50 18.35
CA THR A 164 -0.19 -8.08 19.60
C THR A 164 -0.85 -6.84 20.22
N PRO A 165 -0.71 -6.59 21.54
CA PRO A 165 -1.24 -5.37 22.17
C PRO A 165 -0.73 -4.07 21.56
N GLU A 166 0.52 -4.04 21.08
CA GLU A 166 1.12 -2.89 20.42
C GLU A 166 0.50 -2.64 19.04
N ASN A 167 0.41 -3.67 18.21
CA ASN A 167 -0.22 -3.60 16.90
C ASN A 167 -1.70 -3.22 17.03
N TRP A 168 -2.39 -3.81 18.02
CA TRP A 168 -3.79 -3.52 18.29
C TRP A 168 -4.01 -2.08 18.75
N LYS A 169 -3.10 -1.52 19.56
CA LYS A 169 -3.19 -0.11 19.95
C LYS A 169 -3.11 0.84 18.76
N ILE A 170 -2.22 0.55 17.82
CA ILE A 170 -2.10 1.32 16.57
C ILE A 170 -3.39 1.18 15.75
N ALA A 171 -3.90 -0.04 15.59
CA ALA A 171 -5.13 -0.30 14.85
C ALA A 171 -6.35 0.40 15.50
N SER A 172 -6.49 0.29 16.82
CA SER A 172 -7.54 0.96 17.60
C SER A 172 -7.45 2.48 17.44
N ALA A 173 -6.25 3.05 17.49
CA ALA A 173 -6.02 4.48 17.24
C ALA A 173 -6.42 4.90 15.82
N ALA A 174 -6.10 4.11 14.81
CA ALA A 174 -6.48 4.38 13.43
C ALA A 174 -8.00 4.34 13.24
N ILE A 175 -8.69 3.34 13.80
CA ILE A 175 -10.14 3.20 13.75
C ILE A 175 -10.82 4.39 14.44
N ASN A 176 -10.39 4.71 15.67
CA ASN A 176 -10.92 5.82 16.44
C ASN A 176 -10.70 7.16 15.73
N ALA A 177 -9.49 7.40 15.22
CA ALA A 177 -9.18 8.62 14.47
C ALA A 177 -10.05 8.74 13.23
N THR A 178 -10.20 7.67 12.46
CA THR A 178 -11.03 7.65 11.25
C THR A 178 -12.49 7.99 11.57
N GLY A 179 -13.05 7.39 12.62
CA GLY A 179 -14.42 7.70 13.06
C GLY A 179 -14.60 9.17 13.43
N ILE A 180 -13.65 9.74 14.20
CA ILE A 180 -13.66 11.16 14.58
C ILE A 180 -13.57 12.05 13.34
N LEU A 181 -12.68 11.75 12.39
CA LEU A 181 -12.49 12.56 11.19
C LEU A 181 -13.71 12.52 10.26
N ILE A 182 -14.35 11.36 10.11
CA ILE A 182 -15.61 11.24 9.38
C ILE A 182 -16.68 12.11 10.05
N PHE A 183 -16.82 12.04 11.37
CA PHE A 183 -17.80 12.83 12.11
C PHE A 183 -17.56 14.33 11.95
N VAL A 184 -16.31 14.80 12.08
CA VAL A 184 -15.93 16.20 11.85
C VAL A 184 -16.23 16.63 10.42
N ALA A 185 -15.96 15.78 9.43
CA ALA A 185 -16.27 16.07 8.03
C ALA A 185 -17.78 16.20 7.78
N LEU A 186 -18.59 15.32 8.37
CA LEU A 186 -20.05 15.40 8.28
C LEU A 186 -20.60 16.69 8.90
N ILE A 187 -20.13 17.06 10.10
CA ILE A 187 -20.51 18.33 10.73
C ILE A 187 -20.09 19.52 9.86
N GLY A 188 -18.87 19.49 9.31
CA GLY A 188 -18.37 20.55 8.44
C GLY A 188 -19.23 20.70 7.17
N TRP A 189 -19.65 19.59 6.57
CA TRP A 189 -20.48 19.60 5.37
C TRP A 189 -21.91 20.09 5.65
N ILE A 190 -22.56 19.55 6.69
CA ILE A 190 -23.92 19.96 7.06
C ILE A 190 -23.91 21.42 7.53
N GLY A 191 -23.01 21.76 8.44
CA GLY A 191 -22.85 23.12 8.98
C GLY A 191 -22.55 24.16 7.89
N GLY A 192 -21.64 23.84 6.96
CA GLY A 192 -21.33 24.72 5.84
C GLY A 192 -22.50 24.92 4.86
N THR A 193 -23.38 23.93 4.75
CA THR A 193 -24.60 24.03 3.93
C THR A 193 -25.68 24.84 4.65
N VAL A 194 -25.90 24.60 5.93
CA VAL A 194 -26.90 25.32 6.75
C VAL A 194 -26.54 26.80 6.90
N VAL A 195 -25.26 27.13 7.14
CA VAL A 195 -24.82 28.54 7.26
C VAL A 195 -25.03 29.32 5.96
N LYS A 196 -25.01 28.67 4.79
CA LYS A 196 -25.35 29.31 3.50
C LYS A 196 -26.84 29.60 3.33
N TYR A 197 -27.72 28.93 4.08
CA TYR A 197 -29.17 29.23 4.05
C TYR A 197 -29.56 30.38 4.99
N PHE A 198 -28.74 30.67 6.00
CA PHE A 198 -28.97 31.73 6.98
C PHE A 198 -28.14 33.01 6.73
N ARG A 199 -27.39 33.07 5.63
CA ARG A 199 -26.55 34.20 5.23
C ARG A 199 -26.81 34.58 3.79
#